data_AF-A0A355DCS7-F1
#
_entry.id   AF-A0A355DCS7-F1
#
_cell.length_a   1.000
_cell.length_b   1.000
_cell.length_c   1.000
_cell.angle_alpha   90.00
_cell.angle_beta   90.00
_cell.angle_gamma   90.00
#
_symmetry.space_group_name_H-M   'P 1'
#
loop_
_entity.id
_entity.type
_entity.pdbx_description
1 polymer ?
#
loop_
_entity_poly.entity_id
_entity_poly.type
_entity_poly.pdbx_seq_one_letter_code
_entity_poly.pdbx_strand_id
1 'polypeptide(L)'
;MEKEWSEDPRWAGTRRDYTASDVVRLRGSYLPACSLARHGSEILWSQLHDMDYVHALGAMTGGQAIQYVKGGLPALYLSGWQVAGDANTAGHVYPDQSLYPVNSVPNLVERLNNALRRADQIEWYENDGEVLRDWLVPIVADGEAGFGGALNVYELMKRMLRAGAAGVHFED
;
A
#
# COMPACT_ATOMS: atom_id res chain seq x y z
N MET A 1 2.32 -22.58 5.40
CA MET A 1 3.28 -21.63 4.84
C MET A 1 4.21 -22.28 3.83
N GLU A 2 5.06 -23.27 4.13
CA GLU A 2 5.83 -23.95 3.06
C GLU A 2 4.91 -24.53 1.98
N LYS A 3 3.87 -25.28 2.39
CA LYS A 3 2.83 -25.79 1.48
C LYS A 3 2.15 -24.70 0.65
N GLU A 4 1.87 -23.56 1.27
CA GLU A 4 1.22 -22.42 0.62
C GLU A 4 2.15 -21.78 -0.41
N TRP A 5 3.42 -21.57 -0.07
CA TRP A 5 4.43 -21.05 -0.99
C TRP A 5 4.69 -21.97 -2.19
N SER A 6 4.56 -23.30 -2.02
CA SER A 6 4.75 -24.26 -3.10
C SER A 6 3.53 -24.47 -4.00
N GLU A 7 2.32 -24.30 -3.45
CA GLU A 7 1.07 -24.66 -4.15
C GLU A 7 0.29 -23.45 -4.68
N ASP A 8 0.43 -22.28 -4.07
CA ASP A 8 -0.31 -21.08 -4.46
C ASP A 8 0.37 -20.39 -5.65
N PRO A 9 -0.34 -20.21 -6.79
CA PRO A 9 0.17 -19.50 -7.98
C PRO A 9 0.68 -18.08 -7.68
N ARG A 10 0.19 -17.43 -6.62
CA ARG A 10 0.65 -16.11 -6.16
C ARG A 10 2.15 -16.05 -5.92
N TRP A 11 2.76 -17.18 -5.58
CA TRP A 11 4.19 -17.31 -5.27
C TRP A 11 5.01 -17.99 -6.37
N ALA A 12 4.40 -18.35 -7.50
CA ALA A 12 5.11 -18.96 -8.62
C ALA A 12 6.28 -18.07 -9.07
N GLY A 13 7.47 -18.64 -9.19
CA GLY A 13 8.69 -17.91 -9.56
C GLY A 13 9.29 -17.00 -8.47
N THR A 14 8.68 -16.91 -7.29
CA THR A 14 9.21 -16.09 -6.18
C THR A 14 10.27 -16.85 -5.38
N ARG A 15 11.53 -16.42 -5.46
CA ARG A 15 12.61 -16.94 -4.61
C ARG A 15 12.64 -16.24 -3.25
N ARG A 16 12.88 -17.00 -2.18
CA ARG A 16 13.13 -16.49 -0.83
C ARG A 16 14.44 -17.08 -0.32
N ASP A 17 15.35 -16.23 0.15
CA ASP A 17 16.63 -16.67 0.74
C ASP A 17 16.52 -16.99 2.25
N TYR A 18 15.29 -17.15 2.74
CA TYR A 18 14.95 -17.52 4.11
C TYR A 18 13.86 -18.59 4.12
N THR A 19 13.72 -19.33 5.23
CA THR A 19 12.78 -20.45 5.33
C THR A 19 11.44 -20.04 5.96
N ALA A 20 10.42 -20.89 5.85
CA ALA A 20 9.19 -20.63 6.60
C ALA A 20 9.39 -20.65 8.12
N SER A 21 10.35 -21.44 8.59
CA SER A 21 10.65 -21.52 10.02
C SER A 21 11.24 -20.20 10.55
N ASP A 22 12.02 -19.49 9.73
CA ASP A 22 12.51 -18.14 10.06
C ASP A 22 11.38 -17.13 10.22
N VAL A 23 10.37 -17.16 9.33
CA VAL A 23 9.20 -16.29 9.44
C VAL A 23 8.42 -16.59 10.71
N VAL A 24 8.18 -17.87 11.01
CA VAL A 24 7.48 -18.28 12.25
C VAL A 24 8.26 -17.86 13.50
N ARG A 25 9.59 -17.94 13.47
CA ARG A 25 10.47 -17.51 14.56
C ARG A 25 10.39 -16.00 14.83
N LEU A 26 10.15 -15.19 13.81
CA LEU A 26 10.11 -13.72 13.91
C LEU A 26 8.71 -13.11 14.08
N ARG A 27 7.63 -13.89 13.85
CA ARG A 27 6.25 -13.36 13.84
C ARG A 27 5.68 -12.97 15.21
N GLY A 28 6.27 -13.44 16.30
CA GLY A 28 5.74 -13.29 17.66
C GLY A 28 4.63 -14.30 18.01
N SER A 29 4.06 -14.17 19.22
CA SER A 29 2.99 -15.07 19.72
C SER A 29 1.59 -14.68 19.24
N TYR A 30 1.41 -13.46 18.77
CA TYR A 30 0.16 -12.92 18.26
C TYR A 30 0.44 -12.18 16.96
N LEU A 31 -0.35 -12.48 15.92
CA LEU A 31 -0.20 -11.88 14.60
C LEU A 31 -1.35 -10.89 14.35
N PRO A 32 -1.10 -9.57 14.41
CA PRO A 32 -2.11 -8.57 14.08
C PRO A 32 -2.52 -8.68 12.61
N ALA A 33 -3.82 -8.61 12.34
CA ALA A 33 -4.33 -8.59 10.97
C ALA A 33 -4.01 -7.23 10.30
N CYS A 34 -3.59 -7.28 9.04
CA CYS A 34 -3.44 -6.10 8.17
C CYS A 34 -4.49 -6.19 7.05
N SER A 35 -5.77 -6.05 7.41
CA SER A 35 -6.91 -6.36 6.53
C SER A 35 -6.91 -5.55 5.23
N LEU A 36 -6.62 -4.24 5.30
CA LEU A 36 -6.54 -3.37 4.11
C LEU A 36 -5.41 -3.77 3.18
N ALA A 37 -4.21 -4.02 3.72
CA ALA A 37 -3.08 -4.47 2.91
C ALA A 37 -3.36 -5.81 2.24
N ARG A 38 -3.98 -6.75 2.97
CA ARG A 38 -4.39 -8.04 2.42
C ARG A 38 -5.37 -7.85 1.25
N HIS A 39 -6.48 -7.17 1.50
CA HIS A 39 -7.51 -6.88 0.51
C HIS A 39 -6.94 -6.19 -0.74
N GLY A 40 -6.19 -5.10 -0.55
CA GLY A 40 -5.58 -4.37 -1.64
C GLY A 40 -4.57 -5.22 -2.43
N SER A 41 -3.75 -6.02 -1.75
CA SER A 41 -2.76 -6.88 -2.43
C SER A 41 -3.40 -8.00 -3.26
N GLU A 42 -4.53 -8.54 -2.81
CA GLU A 42 -5.32 -9.55 -3.53
C GLU A 42 -5.98 -8.93 -4.76
N ILE A 43 -6.59 -7.75 -4.63
CA ILE A 43 -7.17 -6.99 -5.76
C ILE A 43 -6.10 -6.61 -6.77
N LEU A 44 -4.98 -6.03 -6.32
CA LEU A 44 -3.90 -5.60 -7.21
C LEU A 44 -3.35 -6.78 -8.01
N TRP A 45 -3.16 -7.93 -7.37
CA TRP A 45 -2.70 -9.13 -8.05
C TRP A 45 -3.68 -9.60 -9.13
N SER A 46 -4.98 -9.67 -8.82
CA SER A 46 -6.02 -10.02 -9.81
C SER A 46 -6.06 -9.00 -10.96
N GLN A 47 -6.12 -7.70 -10.67
CA GLN A 47 -6.14 -6.65 -11.69
C GLN A 47 -4.93 -6.74 -12.64
N LEU A 48 -3.72 -7.02 -12.13
CA LEU A 48 -2.51 -7.17 -12.93
C LEU A 48 -2.53 -8.41 -13.86
N HIS A 49 -3.36 -9.41 -13.59
CA HIS A 49 -3.50 -10.62 -14.42
C HIS A 49 -4.71 -10.56 -15.35
N ASP A 50 -5.76 -9.85 -14.95
CA ASP A 50 -7.05 -9.85 -15.64
C ASP A 50 -7.22 -8.64 -16.58
N MET A 51 -6.56 -7.50 -16.29
CA MET A 51 -6.63 -6.29 -17.10
C MET A 51 -5.46 -6.21 -18.10
N ASP A 52 -5.67 -5.53 -19.24
CA ASP A 52 -4.59 -5.23 -20.19
C ASP A 52 -3.43 -4.46 -19.54
N TYR A 53 -3.77 -3.51 -18.64
CA TYR A 53 -2.84 -2.81 -17.76
C TYR A 53 -3.60 -2.14 -16.60
N VAL A 54 -2.92 -1.97 -15.47
CA VAL A 54 -3.45 -1.23 -14.31
C VAL A 54 -2.79 0.15 -14.29
N HIS A 55 -3.57 1.19 -14.53
CA HIS A 55 -3.09 2.57 -14.51
C HIS A 55 -3.48 3.27 -13.22
N ALA A 56 -2.64 4.22 -12.81
CA ALA A 56 -2.81 4.97 -11.57
C ALA A 56 -2.29 6.40 -11.76
N LEU A 57 -2.72 7.30 -10.86
CA LEU A 57 -2.18 8.65 -10.72
C LEU A 57 -1.65 8.86 -9.30
N GLY A 58 -0.63 9.70 -9.18
CA GLY A 58 -0.01 10.08 -7.91
C GLY A 58 -0.96 10.89 -7.02
N ALA A 59 -1.41 10.32 -5.91
CA ALA A 59 -2.28 10.97 -4.93
C ALA A 59 -1.49 11.41 -3.69
N MET A 60 -1.53 12.70 -3.37
CA MET A 60 -0.90 13.31 -2.19
C MET A 60 -1.92 13.74 -1.13
N THR A 61 -3.23 13.60 -1.40
CA THR A 61 -4.31 13.92 -0.46
C THR A 61 -5.47 12.93 -0.57
N GLY A 62 -6.24 12.80 0.52
CA GLY A 62 -7.48 12.00 0.51
C GLY A 62 -8.54 12.51 -0.47
N GLY A 63 -8.59 13.82 -0.71
CA GLY A 63 -9.50 14.41 -1.69
C GLY A 63 -9.16 13.97 -3.12
N GLN A 64 -7.88 13.98 -3.49
CA GLN A 64 -7.43 13.42 -4.78
C GLN A 64 -7.78 11.94 -4.88
N ALA A 65 -7.48 11.14 -3.86
CA ALA A 65 -7.80 9.70 -3.87
C ALA A 65 -9.30 9.44 -4.12
N ILE A 66 -10.20 10.15 -3.43
CA ILE A 66 -11.64 10.03 -3.64
C ILE A 66 -12.03 10.40 -5.07
N GLN A 67 -11.49 11.51 -5.60
CA GLN A 67 -11.85 11.95 -6.96
C GLN A 67 -11.28 11.03 -8.04
N TYR A 68 -10.10 10.46 -7.82
CA TYR A 68 -9.48 9.48 -8.71
C TYR A 68 -10.30 8.20 -8.81
N VAL A 69 -10.78 7.67 -7.68
CA VAL A 69 -11.70 6.52 -7.66
C VAL A 69 -13.05 6.87 -8.31
N LYS A 70 -13.62 8.05 -8.02
CA LYS A 70 -14.84 8.53 -8.71
C LYS A 70 -14.65 8.68 -10.22
N GLY A 71 -13.44 9.03 -10.65
CA GLY A 71 -13.04 9.09 -12.06
C GLY A 71 -12.78 7.74 -12.70
N GLY A 72 -12.89 6.64 -11.95
CA GLY A 72 -12.77 5.27 -12.44
C GLY A 72 -11.34 4.70 -12.42
N LEU A 73 -10.39 5.31 -11.70
CA LEU A 73 -9.05 4.74 -11.59
C LEU A 73 -9.08 3.41 -10.81
N PRO A 74 -8.46 2.34 -11.36
CA PRO A 74 -8.47 1.02 -10.73
C PRO A 74 -7.50 0.89 -9.55
N ALA A 75 -6.54 1.82 -9.44
CA ALA A 75 -5.50 1.85 -8.41
C ALA A 75 -5.02 3.28 -8.15
N LEU A 76 -4.33 3.47 -7.02
CA LEU A 76 -3.65 4.72 -6.66
C LEU A 76 -2.13 4.51 -6.61
N TYR A 77 -1.39 5.50 -7.08
CA TYR A 77 0.04 5.59 -6.85
C TYR A 77 0.31 6.63 -5.75
N LEU A 78 1.27 6.36 -4.88
CA LEU A 78 1.74 7.29 -3.87
C LEU A 78 3.24 7.50 -4.09
N SER A 79 3.59 8.67 -4.61
CA SER A 79 4.95 9.05 -5.00
C SER A 79 5.76 9.59 -3.81
N GLY A 80 7.00 9.11 -3.64
CA GLY A 80 7.97 9.63 -2.68
C GLY A 80 8.33 11.10 -2.98
N TRP A 81 8.53 11.43 -4.26
CA TRP A 81 8.73 12.80 -4.74
C TRP A 81 7.61 13.76 -4.30
N GLN A 82 6.34 13.36 -4.44
CA GLN A 82 5.20 14.18 -4.01
C GLN A 82 5.17 14.37 -2.49
N VAL A 83 5.54 13.33 -1.74
CA VAL A 83 5.66 13.40 -0.28
C VAL A 83 6.78 14.35 0.12
N ALA A 84 7.96 14.25 -0.50
CA ALA A 84 9.07 15.17 -0.27
C ALA A 84 8.67 16.61 -0.55
N GLY A 85 7.98 16.86 -1.66
CA GLY A 85 7.59 18.18 -2.10
C GLY A 85 6.55 18.86 -1.21
N ASP A 86 5.50 18.16 -0.76
CA ASP A 86 4.35 18.85 -0.16
C ASP A 86 3.49 18.03 0.83
N ALA A 87 3.86 16.79 1.16
CA ALA A 87 3.01 15.93 2.00
C ALA A 87 3.76 15.14 3.09
N ASN A 88 5.00 15.50 3.41
CA ASN A 88 5.79 14.84 4.44
C ASN A 88 5.49 15.34 5.86
N THR A 89 5.92 14.56 6.85
CA THR A 89 5.68 14.82 8.28
C THR A 89 6.60 15.88 8.89
N ALA A 90 7.64 16.33 8.18
CA ALA A 90 8.49 17.43 8.63
C ALA A 90 7.92 18.81 8.27
N GLY A 91 6.94 18.89 7.36
CA GLY A 91 6.29 20.15 6.97
C GLY A 91 7.18 21.10 6.18
N HIS A 92 8.28 20.60 5.61
CA HIS A 92 9.15 21.36 4.71
C HIS A 92 9.02 20.84 3.28
N VAL A 93 9.26 21.72 2.32
CA VAL A 93 9.38 21.36 0.90
C VAL A 93 10.79 20.82 0.67
N TYR A 94 10.90 19.58 0.22
CA TYR A 94 12.17 18.92 -0.10
C TYR A 94 12.27 18.52 -1.57
N PRO A 95 13.48 18.45 -2.13
CA PRO A 95 13.74 17.66 -3.32
C PRO A 95 13.64 16.16 -3.03
N ASP A 96 13.60 15.37 -4.10
CA ASP A 96 13.51 13.92 -4.09
C ASP A 96 14.89 13.28 -3.81
N GLN A 97 15.30 13.33 -2.54
CA GLN A 97 16.60 12.85 -2.04
C GLN A 97 16.46 12.22 -0.65
N SER A 98 15.31 11.59 -0.38
CA SER A 98 15.00 10.90 0.89
C SER A 98 15.26 11.72 2.18
N LEU A 99 15.09 13.06 2.12
CA LEU A 99 15.34 13.98 3.24
C LEU A 99 14.23 13.97 4.29
N TYR A 100 13.03 13.57 3.91
CA TYR A 100 11.88 13.59 4.78
C TYR A 100 11.88 12.41 5.77
N PRO A 101 11.17 12.50 6.92
CA PRO A 101 11.12 11.41 7.88
C PRO A 101 10.50 10.14 7.28
N VAL A 102 11.16 8.99 7.46
CA VAL A 102 10.78 7.67 6.91
C VAL A 102 9.32 7.22 7.14
N ASN A 103 8.62 7.80 8.13
CA ASN A 103 7.20 7.51 8.36
C ASN A 103 6.22 8.31 7.47
N SER A 104 6.73 9.23 6.64
CA SER A 104 5.88 10.14 5.86
C SER A 104 5.01 9.41 4.84
N VAL A 105 5.59 8.52 4.03
CA VAL A 105 4.82 7.72 3.08
C VAL A 105 3.82 6.80 3.79
N PRO A 106 4.19 5.99 4.82
CA PRO A 106 3.20 5.21 5.57
C PRO A 106 2.03 6.03 6.13
N ASN A 107 2.30 7.22 6.68
CA ASN A 107 1.25 8.09 7.20
C ASN A 107 0.31 8.57 6.08
N LEU A 108 0.85 8.85 4.89
CA LEU A 108 0.03 9.23 3.75
C LEU A 108 -0.77 8.04 3.22
N VAL A 109 -0.22 6.82 3.15
CA VAL A 109 -0.98 5.60 2.81
C VAL A 109 -2.20 5.45 3.73
N GLU A 110 -2.00 5.58 5.05
CA GLU A 110 -3.08 5.51 6.03
C GLU A 110 -4.12 6.61 5.80
N ARG A 111 -3.68 7.84 5.52
CA ARG A 111 -4.56 8.97 5.20
C ARG A 111 -5.43 8.71 3.97
N LEU A 112 -4.85 8.15 2.90
CA LEU A 112 -5.60 7.82 1.68
C LEU A 112 -6.63 6.72 1.96
N ASN A 113 -6.22 5.64 2.63
CA ASN A 113 -7.12 4.56 3.04
C ASN A 113 -8.26 5.06 3.93
N ASN A 114 -8.00 5.96 4.88
CA ASN A 114 -9.04 6.56 5.72
C ASN A 114 -10.03 7.41 4.91
N ALA A 115 -9.56 8.13 3.89
CA ALA A 115 -10.43 8.90 3.00
C ALA A 115 -11.34 7.98 2.17
N LEU A 116 -10.80 6.91 1.59
CA LEU A 116 -11.56 5.93 0.79
C LEU A 116 -12.58 5.19 1.67
N ARG A 117 -12.20 4.77 2.87
CA ARG A 117 -13.12 4.16 3.85
C ARG A 117 -14.24 5.11 4.27
N ARG A 118 -13.96 6.41 4.38
CA ARG A 118 -15.01 7.38 4.68
C ARG A 118 -15.98 7.52 3.52
N ALA A 119 -15.48 7.54 2.28
CA ALA A 119 -16.32 7.60 1.10
C ALA A 119 -17.22 6.35 0.96
N ASP A 120 -16.64 5.17 1.20
CA ASP A 120 -17.35 3.88 1.31
C ASP A 120 -18.49 3.93 2.33
N GLN A 121 -18.20 4.37 3.56
CA GLN A 121 -19.20 4.49 4.63
C GLN A 121 -20.34 5.44 4.29
N ILE A 122 -20.03 6.56 3.61
CA ILE A 122 -21.04 7.53 3.19
C ILE A 122 -21.94 6.90 2.13
N GLU A 123 -21.38 6.28 1.10
CA GLU A 123 -22.16 5.65 0.03
C GLU A 123 -23.01 4.48 0.56
N TRP A 124 -22.43 3.63 1.40
CA TRP A 124 -23.16 2.56 2.08
C TRP A 124 -24.37 3.09 2.86
N TYR A 125 -24.20 4.20 3.59
CA TYR A 125 -25.29 4.82 4.34
C TYR A 125 -26.35 5.47 3.43
N GLU A 126 -25.93 6.17 2.38
CA GLU A 126 -26.84 6.89 1.47
C GLU A 126 -27.66 5.96 0.58
N ASN A 127 -27.20 4.72 0.38
CA ASN A 127 -27.85 3.73 -0.50
C ASN A 127 -28.36 2.50 0.27
N ASP A 128 -28.79 2.66 1.52
CA ASP A 128 -29.43 1.59 2.32
C ASP A 128 -28.62 0.27 2.42
N GLY A 129 -27.29 0.39 2.45
CA GLY A 129 -26.37 -0.74 2.56
C GLY A 129 -25.84 -1.27 1.25
N GLU A 130 -25.87 -0.47 0.18
CA GLU A 130 -25.29 -0.82 -1.12
C GLU A 130 -24.16 0.14 -1.50
N VAL A 131 -23.02 -0.40 -1.96
CA VAL A 131 -21.95 0.39 -2.59
C VAL A 131 -22.05 0.24 -4.10
N LEU A 132 -21.94 1.37 -4.80
CA LEU A 132 -22.07 1.44 -6.26
C LEU A 132 -20.71 1.41 -6.95
N ARG A 133 -19.62 1.48 -6.18
CA ARG A 133 -18.25 1.53 -6.66
C ARG A 133 -17.29 0.95 -5.62
N ASP A 134 -16.21 0.36 -6.12
CA ASP A 134 -15.15 -0.19 -5.28
C ASP A 134 -14.27 0.96 -4.74
N TRP A 135 -14.55 1.41 -3.52
CA TRP A 135 -13.80 2.51 -2.91
C TRP A 135 -12.38 2.12 -2.51
N LEU A 136 -12.18 0.89 -2.06
CA LEU A 136 -10.91 0.42 -1.50
C LEU A 136 -9.97 -0.12 -2.58
N VAL A 137 -9.70 0.72 -3.59
CA VAL A 137 -8.71 0.41 -4.64
C VAL A 137 -7.30 0.23 -4.06
N PRO A 138 -6.45 -0.61 -4.67
CA PRO A 138 -5.09 -0.81 -4.20
C PRO A 138 -4.23 0.45 -4.27
N ILE A 139 -3.41 0.65 -3.24
CA ILE A 139 -2.40 1.73 -3.18
C ILE A 139 -1.02 1.11 -3.38
N VAL A 140 -0.32 1.52 -4.45
CA VAL A 140 1.09 1.21 -4.66
C VAL A 140 1.93 2.38 -4.16
N ALA A 141 2.80 2.12 -3.18
CA ALA A 141 3.53 3.16 -2.47
C ALA A 141 5.03 3.11 -2.70
N ASP A 142 5.65 4.28 -2.67
CA ASP A 142 7.09 4.47 -2.80
C ASP A 142 7.83 4.12 -1.49
N GLY A 143 8.74 3.15 -1.57
CA GLY A 143 9.64 2.76 -0.49
C GLY A 143 11.03 3.42 -0.58
N GLU A 144 11.29 4.19 -1.64
CA GLU A 144 12.59 4.77 -2.00
C GLU A 144 13.69 3.69 -1.96
N ALA A 145 14.92 4.06 -1.61
CA ALA A 145 15.99 3.10 -1.29
C ALA A 145 15.88 2.51 0.13
N GLY A 146 14.74 2.68 0.82
CA GLY A 146 14.50 2.12 2.15
C GLY A 146 15.12 2.88 3.33
N PHE A 147 15.61 4.11 3.12
CA PHE A 147 16.09 5.02 4.18
C PHE A 147 17.19 4.45 5.08
N GLY A 148 18.09 3.62 4.52
CA GLY A 148 19.24 3.08 5.22
C GLY A 148 19.56 1.64 4.81
N GLY A 149 19.76 0.76 5.79
CA GLY A 149 20.08 -0.64 5.55
C GLY A 149 18.86 -1.56 5.55
N ALA A 150 19.10 -2.87 5.50
CA ALA A 150 18.04 -3.89 5.47
C ALA A 150 17.03 -3.79 6.63
N LEU A 151 17.45 -3.33 7.82
CA LEU A 151 16.55 -3.13 8.95
C LEU A 151 15.62 -1.92 8.77
N ASN A 152 16.09 -0.88 8.08
CA ASN A 152 15.28 0.28 7.72
C ASN A 152 14.19 -0.14 6.71
N VAL A 153 14.59 -0.87 5.66
CA VAL A 153 13.68 -1.49 4.68
C VAL A 153 12.63 -2.35 5.38
N TYR A 154 13.06 -3.22 6.31
CA TYR A 154 12.16 -4.11 7.05
C TYR A 154 11.10 -3.33 7.85
N GLU A 155 11.51 -2.32 8.62
CA GLU A 155 10.58 -1.51 9.41
C GLU A 155 9.70 -0.61 8.53
N LEU A 156 10.21 -0.10 7.41
CA LEU A 156 9.41 0.64 6.44
C LEU A 156 8.32 -0.24 5.83
N MET A 157 8.66 -1.42 5.30
CA MET A 157 7.68 -2.35 4.73
C MET A 157 6.60 -2.74 5.75
N LYS A 158 6.99 -3.00 6.99
CA LYS A 158 6.06 -3.29 8.09
C LYS A 158 5.10 -2.14 8.37
N ARG A 159 5.57 -0.88 8.28
CA ARG A 159 4.71 0.31 8.42
C ARG A 159 3.77 0.47 7.22
N MET A 160 4.25 0.23 5.99
CA MET A 160 3.41 0.24 4.79
C MET A 160 2.25 -0.78 4.89
N LEU A 161 2.55 -2.00 5.30
CA LEU A 161 1.53 -3.06 5.50
C LEU A 161 0.49 -2.65 6.55
N ARG A 162 0.92 -2.07 7.67
CA ARG A 162 0.01 -1.60 8.73
C ARG A 162 -0.86 -0.43 8.26
N ALA A 163 -0.31 0.46 7.45
CA ALA A 163 -1.04 1.57 6.85
C ALA A 163 -2.02 1.13 5.74
N GLY A 164 -1.88 -0.09 5.23
CA GLY A 164 -2.76 -0.67 4.23
C GLY A 164 -2.29 -0.50 2.78
N ALA A 165 -0.98 -0.43 2.52
CA ALA A 165 -0.45 -0.47 1.16
C ALA A 165 -0.70 -1.83 0.52
N ALA A 166 -1.09 -1.84 -0.76
CA ALA A 166 -1.29 -3.06 -1.56
C ALA A 166 0.02 -3.56 -2.20
N GLY A 167 0.91 -2.63 -2.55
CA GLY A 167 2.24 -2.90 -3.11
C GLY A 167 3.22 -1.81 -2.71
N VAL A 168 4.50 -2.15 -2.69
CA VAL A 168 5.60 -1.22 -2.36
C VAL A 168 6.74 -1.47 -3.34
N HIS A 169 7.33 -0.41 -3.89
CA HIS A 169 8.55 -0.51 -4.70
C HIS A 169 9.76 0.00 -3.93
N PHE A 170 10.93 -0.59 -4.20
CA PHE A 170 12.23 -0.16 -3.69
C PHE A 170 13.20 -0.01 -4.86
N GLU A 171 14.08 0.98 -4.80
CA GLU A 171 15.12 1.25 -5.81
C GLU A 171 16.53 0.85 -5.34
N ASP A 172 17.45 0.67 -6.30
CA ASP A 172 18.83 0.21 -6.10
C ASP A 172 19.87 1.33 -5.97
#